data_AF-Q01Y12-F1
#
_entry.id   AF-Q01Y12-F1
#
_cell.length_a   1.000
_cell.length_b   1.000
_cell.length_c   1.000
_cell.angle_alpha   90.00
_cell.angle_beta   90.00
_cell.angle_gamma   90.00
#
_symmetry.space_group_name_H-M   'P 1'
#
loop_
_entity.id
_entity.type
_entity.pdbx_description
1 polymer ?
#
loop_
_entity_poly.entity_id
_entity_poly.type
_entity_poly.pdbx_seq_one_letter_code
_entity_poly.pdbx_strand_id
1 'polypeptide(L)'
;MPTKKVDDADYWKARRGRFEIPELPPSANPAVLPSEDPAAFDALTAEYYARFQPARPEERCYVDDIIYCEWMLRRLRRTEIELNTFVYEHASHTHPDYPMGQPAAERPRVFTALGWRMISTRKALREAFASLRELRANPIPEIGFVPETLPPVPPPTSRDREGALPTLTPTPPAPPSPSPRTATVRERSTGLSTPGTPANAPLHRPSPITE
;
A
#
# COMPACT_ATOMS: atom_id res chain seq x y z
N MET A 1 -37.66 -1.19 26.47
CA MET A 1 -37.14 0.09 25.93
C MET A 1 -36.09 -0.24 24.88
N PRO A 2 -36.32 0.07 23.60
CA PRO A 2 -35.41 -0.30 22.53
C PRO A 2 -34.22 0.67 22.50
N THR A 3 -33.06 0.26 23.01
CA THR A 3 -31.82 1.03 22.90
C THR A 3 -31.30 0.89 21.47
N LYS A 4 -31.77 1.78 20.59
CA LYS A 4 -31.20 1.95 19.26
C LYS A 4 -29.70 2.11 19.41
N LYS A 5 -28.93 1.19 18.82
CA LYS A 5 -27.55 1.42 18.43
C LYS A 5 -27.58 2.70 17.60
N VAL A 6 -27.30 3.84 18.23
CA VAL A 6 -26.88 5.03 17.50
C VAL A 6 -25.68 4.56 16.72
N ASP A 7 -25.73 4.66 15.40
CA ASP A 7 -24.61 4.28 14.54
C ASP A 7 -23.34 4.87 15.15
N ASP A 8 -22.38 4.00 15.52
CA ASP A 8 -21.15 4.41 16.20
C ASP A 8 -20.48 5.57 15.44
N ALA A 9 -20.59 5.54 14.11
CA ALA A 9 -20.11 6.58 13.21
C ALA A 9 -20.70 7.98 13.52
N ASP A 10 -22.01 8.08 13.76
CA ASP A 10 -22.68 9.35 14.05
C ASP A 10 -22.36 9.85 15.47
N TYR A 11 -22.23 8.93 16.42
CA TYR A 11 -21.75 9.26 17.77
C TYR A 11 -20.33 9.86 17.73
N TRP A 12 -19.41 9.26 16.95
CA TRP A 12 -18.05 9.76 16.81
C TRP A 12 -17.97 11.07 16.01
N LYS A 13 -18.85 11.29 15.01
CA LYS A 13 -18.95 12.58 14.30
C LYS A 13 -19.43 13.71 15.21
N ALA A 14 -20.52 13.49 15.95
CA ALA A 14 -21.06 14.48 16.89
C ALA A 14 -20.08 14.79 18.04
N ARG A 15 -19.28 13.79 18.46
CA ARG A 15 -18.20 13.98 19.43
C ARG A 15 -17.04 14.80 18.84
N ARG A 16 -16.63 14.57 17.59
CA ARG A 16 -15.58 15.37 16.93
C ARG A 16 -15.96 16.85 16.81
N GLY A 17 -17.21 17.14 16.44
CA GLY A 17 -17.72 18.52 16.35
C GLY A 17 -17.68 19.29 17.68
N ARG A 18 -17.80 18.59 18.82
CA ARG A 18 -17.69 19.20 20.16
C ARG A 18 -16.27 19.62 20.55
N PHE A 19 -15.26 19.04 19.90
CA PHE A 19 -13.85 19.29 20.22
C PHE A 19 -13.12 20.00 19.08
N GLU A 20 -13.86 20.54 18.09
CA GLU A 20 -13.32 21.21 16.90
C GLU A 20 -12.22 20.39 16.20
N ILE A 21 -12.30 19.05 16.29
CA ILE A 21 -11.27 18.16 15.73
C ILE A 21 -11.38 18.22 14.20
N PRO A 22 -10.34 18.68 13.48
CA PRO A 22 -10.38 18.79 12.03
C PRO A 22 -10.67 17.44 11.37
N GLU A 23 -11.46 17.46 10.30
CA GLU A 23 -11.65 16.26 9.49
C GLU A 23 -10.35 15.97 8.72
N LEU A 24 -9.78 14.80 8.98
CA LEU A 24 -8.58 14.36 8.29
C LEU A 24 -8.93 13.98 6.84
N PRO A 25 -8.19 14.47 5.85
CA PRO A 25 -8.40 14.06 4.47
C PRO A 25 -8.15 12.54 4.33
N PRO A 26 -8.87 11.85 3.42
CA PRO A 26 -8.62 10.45 3.16
C PRO A 26 -7.17 10.26 2.68
N SER A 27 -6.43 9.32 3.28
CA SER A 27 -5.08 9.03 2.82
C SER A 27 -5.13 8.29 1.47
N ALA A 28 -4.30 8.72 0.52
CA ALA A 28 -4.20 8.08 -0.80
C ALA A 28 -3.59 6.66 -0.71
N ASN A 29 -2.77 6.42 0.32
CA ASN A 29 -2.19 5.11 0.63
C ASN A 29 -2.69 4.66 2.02
N PRO A 30 -3.38 3.50 2.14
CA PRO A 30 -3.88 3.02 3.42
C PRO A 30 -2.76 2.67 4.42
N ALA A 31 -1.52 2.47 3.96
CA ALA A 31 -0.38 2.21 4.83
C ALA A 31 0.16 3.48 5.51
N VAL A 32 -0.10 4.66 4.94
CA VAL A 32 0.45 5.96 5.38
C VAL A 32 -0.65 6.79 6.05
N LEU A 33 -0.41 7.24 7.28
CA LEU A 33 -1.32 8.13 8.00
C LEU A 33 -1.25 9.55 7.43
N PRO A 34 -2.31 10.36 7.56
CA PRO A 34 -2.30 11.74 7.07
C PRO A 34 -1.18 12.63 7.68
N SER A 35 -0.67 12.29 8.86
CA SER A 35 0.42 13.00 9.55
C SER A 35 1.82 12.51 9.19
N GLU A 36 1.92 11.56 8.27
CA GLU A 36 3.18 10.97 7.80
C GLU A 36 3.51 11.45 6.40
N ASP A 37 4.80 11.39 6.05
CA ASP A 37 5.28 11.74 4.72
C ASP A 37 5.15 10.52 3.77
N PRO A 38 4.28 10.59 2.75
CA PRO A 38 4.16 9.51 1.76
C PRO A 38 5.45 9.29 0.97
N ALA A 39 6.22 10.35 0.69
CA ALA A 39 7.46 10.23 -0.08
C ALA A 39 8.53 9.43 0.68
N ALA A 40 8.57 9.53 2.01
CA ALA A 40 9.45 8.71 2.85
C ALA A 40 9.07 7.21 2.82
N PHE A 41 7.77 6.89 2.74
CA PHE A 41 7.32 5.50 2.58
C PHE A 41 7.63 4.97 1.18
N ASP A 42 7.43 5.78 0.14
CA ASP A 42 7.76 5.41 -1.23
C ASP A 42 9.28 5.21 -1.42
N ALA A 43 10.10 6.06 -0.81
CA ALA A 43 11.55 5.91 -0.82
C ALA A 43 12.00 4.61 -0.11
N LEU A 44 11.40 4.29 1.04
CA LEU A 44 11.64 3.03 1.75
C LEU A 44 11.26 1.83 0.87
N THR A 45 10.09 1.89 0.24
CA THR A 45 9.59 0.84 -0.65
C THR A 45 10.56 0.64 -1.82
N ALA A 46 10.96 1.71 -2.49
CA ALA A 46 11.90 1.68 -3.60
C ALA A 46 13.27 1.08 -3.20
N GLU A 47 13.80 1.46 -2.03
CA GLU A 47 15.05 0.92 -1.50
C GLU A 47 15.00 -0.60 -1.33
N TYR A 48 13.94 -1.11 -0.68
CA TYR A 48 13.79 -2.54 -0.42
C TYR A 48 13.52 -3.33 -1.70
N TYR A 49 12.68 -2.82 -2.61
CA TYR A 49 12.46 -3.47 -3.91
C TYR A 49 13.71 -3.49 -4.78
N ALA A 50 14.52 -2.43 -4.80
CA ALA A 50 15.78 -2.38 -5.53
C ALA A 50 16.82 -3.37 -4.96
N ARG A 51 16.83 -3.52 -3.63
CA ARG A 51 17.74 -4.45 -2.93
C ARG A 51 17.33 -5.91 -3.12
N PHE A 52 16.07 -6.23 -2.93
CA PHE A 52 15.60 -7.61 -2.93
C PHE A 52 15.24 -8.13 -4.32
N GLN A 53 14.76 -7.27 -5.23
CA GLN A 53 14.37 -7.64 -6.60
C GLN A 53 13.48 -8.90 -6.62
N PRO A 54 12.33 -8.91 -5.92
CA PRO A 54 11.48 -10.10 -5.86
C PRO A 54 10.97 -10.48 -7.25
N ALA A 55 11.35 -11.68 -7.71
CA ALA A 55 10.97 -12.18 -9.03
C ALA A 55 9.62 -12.92 -9.02
N ARG A 56 9.28 -13.53 -7.88
CA ARG A 56 8.06 -14.33 -7.68
C ARG A 56 7.07 -13.60 -6.77
N PRO A 57 5.75 -13.84 -6.93
CA PRO A 57 4.75 -13.20 -6.09
C PRO A 57 4.91 -13.55 -4.61
N GLU A 58 5.35 -14.76 -4.27
CA GLU A 58 5.55 -15.17 -2.88
C GLU A 58 6.73 -14.44 -2.24
N GLU A 59 7.80 -14.16 -3.00
CA GLU A 59 8.90 -13.31 -2.53
C GLU A 59 8.42 -11.88 -2.29
N ARG A 60 7.55 -11.37 -3.18
CA ARG A 60 6.98 -10.03 -3.07
C ARG A 60 6.20 -9.86 -1.77
N CYS A 61 5.39 -10.84 -1.37
CA CYS A 61 4.67 -10.82 -0.10
C CYS A 61 5.62 -10.58 1.09
N TYR A 62 6.73 -11.32 1.17
CA TYR A 62 7.69 -11.13 2.26
C TYR A 62 8.44 -9.81 2.19
N VAL A 63 8.74 -9.30 0.99
CA VAL A 63 9.34 -7.96 0.82
C VAL A 63 8.38 -6.87 1.30
N ASP A 64 7.09 -6.99 0.96
CA ASP A 64 6.05 -6.07 1.42
C ASP A 64 5.87 -6.12 2.95
N ASP A 65 5.91 -7.32 3.56
CA ASP A 65 5.86 -7.50 5.01
C ASP A 65 7.07 -6.85 5.72
N ILE A 66 8.27 -6.96 5.13
CA ILE A 66 9.48 -6.31 5.63
C ILE A 66 9.30 -4.79 5.62
N ILE A 67 8.87 -4.21 4.49
CA ILE A 67 8.64 -2.77 4.33
C ILE A 67 7.59 -2.28 5.34
N TYR A 68 6.48 -3.00 5.45
CA TYR A 68 5.42 -2.67 6.39
C TYR A 68 5.91 -2.70 7.84
N CYS A 69 6.64 -3.74 8.24
CA CYS A 69 7.19 -3.85 9.59
C CYS A 69 8.18 -2.73 9.90
N GLU A 70 9.09 -2.40 8.98
CA GLU A 70 10.03 -1.28 9.16
C GLU A 70 9.30 0.06 9.28
N TRP A 71 8.32 0.31 8.42
CA TRP A 71 7.49 1.51 8.49
C TRP A 71 6.77 1.60 9.84
N MET A 72 6.20 0.49 10.30
CA MET A 72 5.53 0.44 11.59
C MET A 72 6.50 0.67 12.76
N LEU A 73 7.73 0.16 12.71
CA LEU A 73 8.74 0.45 13.72
C LEU A 73 9.13 1.94 13.75
N ARG A 74 9.24 2.60 12.58
CA ARG A 74 9.47 4.06 12.51
C ARG A 74 8.30 4.82 13.15
N ARG A 75 7.06 4.45 12.82
CA ARG A 75 5.84 5.02 13.41
C ARG A 75 5.83 4.86 14.93
N LEU A 76 6.05 3.64 15.44
CA LEU A 76 6.00 3.36 16.88
C LEU A 76 7.08 4.11 17.66
N ARG A 77 8.29 4.27 17.12
CA ARG A 77 9.34 5.10 17.74
C ARG A 77 8.93 6.57 17.81
N ARG A 78 8.32 7.11 16.75
CA ARG A 78 7.78 8.47 16.76
C ARG A 78 6.65 8.62 17.78
N THR A 79 5.72 7.67 17.82
CA THR A 79 4.63 7.63 18.80
C THR A 79 5.15 7.58 20.24
N GLU A 80 6.23 6.84 20.51
CA GLU A 80 6.85 6.81 21.84
C GLU A 80 7.32 8.20 22.27
N ILE A 81 8.00 8.93 21.39
CA ILE A 81 8.47 10.29 21.66
C ILE A 81 7.28 11.22 21.88
N GLU A 82 6.31 11.23 20.96
CA GLU A 82 5.11 12.07 21.06
C GLU A 82 4.31 11.78 22.33
N LEU A 83 4.20 10.50 22.74
CA LEU A 83 3.52 10.11 23.97
C LEU A 83 4.27 10.61 25.21
N ASN A 84 5.60 10.52 25.23
CA ASN A 84 6.41 11.08 26.31
C ASN A 84 6.19 12.59 26.41
N THR A 85 6.33 13.32 25.30
CA THR A 85 6.10 14.77 25.24
C THR A 85 4.70 15.13 25.73
N PHE A 86 3.67 14.43 25.24
CA PHE A 86 2.29 14.65 25.66
C PHE A 86 2.09 14.43 27.17
N VAL A 87 2.71 13.40 27.75
CA VAL A 87 2.64 13.19 29.20
C VAL A 87 3.29 14.35 29.94
N TYR A 88 4.51 14.77 29.55
CA TYR A 88 5.22 15.87 30.22
C TYR A 88 4.47 17.20 30.14
N GLU A 89 3.95 17.56 28.96
CA GLU A 89 3.20 18.82 28.77
C GLU A 89 1.92 18.88 29.62
N HIS A 90 1.37 17.72 29.98
CA HIS A 90 0.12 17.62 30.74
C HIS A 90 0.33 17.14 32.17
N ALA A 91 1.59 16.95 32.61
CA ALA A 91 1.91 16.53 33.96
C ALA A 91 1.84 17.74 34.90
N SER A 92 1.18 17.58 36.05
CA SER A 92 1.12 18.62 37.08
C SER A 92 2.47 18.85 37.78
N HIS A 93 3.38 17.87 37.69
CA HIS A 93 4.73 17.92 38.23
C HIS A 93 5.64 17.03 37.40
N THR A 94 6.93 17.35 37.30
CA THR A 94 7.94 16.47 36.70
C THR A 94 8.85 15.93 37.81
N HIS A 95 9.11 14.63 37.84
CA HIS A 95 10.00 14.02 38.83
C HIS A 95 11.44 14.45 38.56
N PRO A 96 12.15 15.06 39.54
CA PRO A 96 13.49 15.60 39.32
C PRO A 96 14.52 14.51 38.98
N ASP A 97 14.47 13.37 39.68
CA ASP A 97 15.48 12.30 39.49
C ASP A 97 15.13 11.28 38.39
N TYR A 98 13.85 11.17 38.02
CA TYR A 98 13.36 10.13 37.10
C TYR A 98 12.41 10.69 36.03
N PRO A 99 12.80 11.76 35.30
CA PRO A 99 11.92 12.36 34.31
C PRO A 99 11.46 11.31 33.30
N MET A 100 12.38 10.51 32.75
CA MET A 100 12.06 9.50 31.72
C MET A 100 11.24 8.30 32.24
N GLY A 101 11.33 8.01 33.54
CA GLY A 101 10.57 6.90 34.14
C GLY A 101 9.12 7.30 34.47
N GLN A 102 8.89 8.59 34.71
CA GLN A 102 7.59 9.09 35.14
C GLN A 102 6.47 8.82 34.11
N PRO A 103 6.63 9.08 32.79
CA PRO A 103 5.56 8.79 31.83
C PRO A 103 5.09 7.34 31.84
N ALA A 104 6.03 6.40 31.95
CA ALA A 104 5.73 4.98 32.03
C ALA A 104 5.07 4.61 33.37
N ALA A 105 5.46 5.24 34.48
CA ALA A 105 4.85 5.04 35.79
C ALA A 105 3.42 5.59 35.87
N GLU A 106 3.14 6.75 35.25
CA GLU A 106 1.81 7.37 35.22
C GLU A 106 0.85 6.65 34.26
N ARG A 107 1.35 6.17 33.11
CA ARG A 107 0.53 5.52 32.07
C ARG A 107 1.05 4.14 31.68
N PRO A 108 1.18 3.20 32.64
CA PRO A 108 1.85 1.92 32.42
C PRO A 108 1.18 1.06 31.35
N ARG A 109 -0.16 1.11 31.23
CA ARG A 109 -0.89 0.32 30.23
C ARG A 109 -0.58 0.75 28.80
N VAL A 110 -0.49 2.06 28.54
CA VAL A 110 -0.23 2.60 27.21
C VAL A 110 1.20 2.28 26.79
N PHE A 111 2.17 2.52 27.66
CA PHE A 111 3.59 2.20 27.41
C PHE A 111 3.83 0.69 27.29
N THR A 112 3.18 -0.12 28.12
CA THR A 112 3.25 -1.59 28.00
C THR A 112 2.69 -2.06 26.66
N ALA A 113 1.53 -1.56 26.23
CA ALA A 113 0.93 -1.91 24.95
C ALA A 113 1.82 -1.47 23.77
N LEU A 114 2.40 -0.27 23.84
CA LEU A 114 3.35 0.24 22.85
C LEU A 114 4.59 -0.66 22.76
N GLY A 115 5.18 -1.01 23.90
CA GLY A 115 6.33 -1.91 23.99
C GLY A 115 6.03 -3.29 23.39
N TRP A 116 4.89 -3.89 23.72
CA TRP A 116 4.45 -5.16 23.13
C TRP A 116 4.28 -5.08 21.62
N ARG A 117 3.72 -3.99 21.11
CA ARG A 117 3.56 -3.77 19.67
C ARG A 117 4.93 -3.63 18.98
N MET A 118 5.89 -2.94 19.59
CA MET A 118 7.26 -2.87 19.06
C MET A 118 7.95 -4.23 19.07
N ILE A 119 7.82 -5.01 20.16
CA ILE A 119 8.43 -6.34 20.27
C ILE A 119 7.86 -7.30 19.21
N SER A 120 6.53 -7.35 19.09
CA SER A 120 5.86 -8.21 18.10
C SER A 120 6.21 -7.80 16.66
N THR A 121 6.24 -6.50 16.36
CA THR A 121 6.65 -6.01 15.02
C THR A 121 8.09 -6.39 14.69
N ARG A 122 9.03 -6.26 15.65
CA ARG A 122 10.42 -6.72 15.44
C ARG A 122 10.51 -8.23 15.25
N LYS A 123 9.65 -9.01 15.91
CA LYS A 123 9.58 -10.45 15.70
C LYS A 123 9.09 -10.77 14.29
N ALA A 124 7.97 -10.17 13.87
CA ALA A 124 7.42 -10.32 12.52
C ALA A 124 8.43 -9.92 11.44
N LEU A 125 9.16 -8.82 11.63
CA LEU A 125 10.23 -8.41 10.72
C LEU A 125 11.32 -9.48 10.57
N ARG A 126 11.81 -10.02 11.69
CA ARG A 126 12.83 -11.08 11.66
C ARG A 126 12.32 -12.34 10.99
N GLU A 127 11.05 -12.68 11.24
CA GLU A 127 10.37 -13.82 10.61
C GLU A 127 10.26 -13.61 9.10
N ALA A 128 9.81 -12.45 8.62
CA ALA A 128 9.72 -12.14 7.20
C ALA A 128 11.09 -12.23 6.49
N PHE A 129 12.16 -11.73 7.10
CA PHE A 129 13.53 -11.92 6.56
C PHE A 129 13.92 -13.40 6.50
N ALA A 130 13.61 -14.17 7.55
CA ALA A 130 13.93 -15.59 7.61
C ALA A 130 13.16 -16.37 6.53
N SER A 131 11.85 -16.12 6.39
CA SER A 131 10.98 -16.74 5.40
C SER A 131 11.36 -16.37 3.97
N LEU A 132 11.73 -15.11 3.69
CA LEU A 132 12.25 -14.72 2.37
C LEU A 132 13.54 -15.49 2.03
N ARG A 133 14.45 -15.63 3.00
CA ARG A 133 15.69 -16.38 2.81
C ARG A 133 15.42 -17.87 2.58
N GLU A 134 14.49 -18.45 3.33
CA GLU A 134 14.10 -19.84 3.19
C GLU A 134 13.43 -20.11 1.85
N LEU A 135 12.50 -19.25 1.41
CA LEU A 135 11.84 -19.37 0.10
C LEU A 135 12.86 -19.30 -1.05
N ARG A 136 13.90 -18.49 -0.92
CA ARG A 136 14.98 -18.42 -1.92
C ARG A 136 15.87 -19.65 -1.93
N ALA A 137 16.13 -20.24 -0.76
CA ALA A 137 16.89 -21.47 -0.64
C ALA A 137 16.09 -22.69 -1.12
N ASN A 138 14.78 -22.68 -0.90
CA ASN A 138 13.85 -23.75 -1.23
C ASN A 138 12.65 -23.19 -2.03
N PRO A 139 12.84 -22.88 -3.32
CA PRO A 139 11.79 -22.28 -4.12
C PRO A 139 10.60 -23.23 -4.30
N ILE A 140 9.38 -22.70 -4.22
CA ILE A 140 8.16 -23.46 -4.52
C ILE A 140 8.26 -23.95 -5.97
N PRO A 141 8.04 -25.25 -6.25
CA PRO A 141 8.02 -25.78 -7.61
C PRO A 141 6.96 -25.07 -8.44
N GLU A 142 7.32 -24.56 -9.61
CA GLU A 142 6.33 -24.06 -10.55
C GLU A 142 5.49 -25.24 -11.05
N ILE A 143 4.19 -25.21 -10.77
CA ILE A 143 3.24 -26.16 -11.34
C ILE A 143 3.14 -25.78 -12.82
N GLY A 144 4.00 -26.37 -13.64
CA GLY A 144 3.82 -26.33 -15.08
C GLY A 144 2.46 -26.92 -15.40
N PHE A 145 1.56 -26.11 -15.96
CA PHE A 145 0.49 -26.64 -16.80
C PHE A 145 1.20 -27.37 -17.93
N VAL A 146 1.43 -28.67 -17.77
CA VAL A 146 1.74 -29.53 -18.91
C VAL A 146 0.46 -29.49 -19.74
N PRO A 147 0.44 -28.90 -20.94
CA PRO A 147 -0.68 -29.13 -21.83
C PRO A 147 -0.64 -30.63 -22.07
N GLU A 148 -1.65 -31.33 -21.55
CA GLU A 148 -1.81 -32.75 -21.78
C GLU A 148 -1.84 -32.94 -23.29
N THR A 149 -0.71 -33.38 -23.86
CA THR A 149 -0.64 -33.83 -25.23
C THR A 149 -1.54 -35.05 -25.30
N LEU A 150 -2.81 -34.80 -25.61
CA LEU A 150 -3.79 -35.83 -25.97
C LEU A 150 -3.07 -36.79 -26.93
N PRO A 151 -3.05 -38.10 -26.64
CA PRO A 151 -2.44 -39.06 -27.55
C PRO A 151 -3.07 -38.91 -28.94
N PRO A 152 -2.29 -39.05 -30.02
CA PRO A 152 -2.81 -38.89 -31.37
C PRO A 152 -3.93 -39.91 -31.59
N VAL A 153 -5.13 -39.41 -31.84
CA VAL A 153 -6.28 -40.21 -32.27
C VAL A 153 -5.84 -41.00 -33.51
N PRO A 154 -5.91 -42.34 -33.52
CA PRO A 154 -5.57 -43.11 -34.71
C PRO A 154 -6.53 -42.75 -35.84
N PRO A 155 -6.04 -42.63 -37.09
CA PRO A 155 -6.88 -42.25 -38.22
C PRO A 155 -8.00 -43.28 -38.41
N PRO A 156 -9.24 -42.84 -38.73
CA PRO A 156 -10.32 -43.77 -39.03
C PRO A 156 -9.97 -44.57 -40.28
N THR A 157 -9.83 -45.89 -40.12
CA THR A 157 -9.76 -46.85 -41.22
C THR A 157 -11.08 -46.83 -41.97
N SER A 158 -11.09 -46.11 -43.09
CA SER A 158 -12.19 -46.11 -44.05
C SER A 158 -12.26 -47.49 -44.74
N ARG A 159 -13.30 -48.27 -44.44
CA ARG A 159 -13.82 -49.29 -45.34
C ARG A 159 -15.30 -49.01 -45.58
N ASP A 160 -15.57 -48.61 -46.82
CA ASP A 160 -16.74 -48.86 -47.67
C ASP A 160 -18.13 -48.87 -46.99
N ARG A 161 -18.98 -47.87 -47.30
CA ARG A 161 -20.15 -47.97 -48.23
C ARG A 161 -21.23 -48.89 -47.64
N GLU A 162 -22.46 -48.49 -47.36
CA GLU A 162 -23.43 -47.74 -48.15
C GLU A 162 -24.53 -47.19 -47.22
N GLY A 163 -25.18 -46.08 -47.61
CA GLY A 163 -26.59 -45.87 -47.28
C GLY A 163 -26.97 -44.54 -46.62
N ALA A 164 -27.55 -43.65 -47.44
CA ALA A 164 -28.49 -42.58 -47.10
C ALA A 164 -27.96 -41.23 -46.54
N LEU A 165 -27.93 -40.24 -47.43
CA LEU A 165 -28.15 -38.81 -47.16
C LEU A 165 -29.68 -38.54 -47.08
N PRO A 166 -30.15 -37.54 -46.31
CA PRO A 166 -30.02 -36.14 -46.74
C PRO A 166 -29.58 -35.13 -45.67
N THR A 167 -28.67 -34.26 -46.11
CA THR A 167 -28.59 -32.79 -45.96
C THR A 167 -29.74 -32.16 -45.12
N LEU A 168 -29.50 -31.35 -44.09
CA LEU A 168 -29.12 -29.92 -44.19
C LEU A 168 -28.65 -29.31 -42.85
N THR A 169 -27.47 -28.69 -42.93
CA THR A 169 -26.95 -27.46 -42.27
C THR A 169 -26.70 -27.36 -40.75
N PRO A 170 -25.50 -26.85 -40.36
CA PRO A 170 -25.14 -26.47 -39.01
C PRO A 170 -25.60 -25.05 -38.63
N THR A 171 -26.02 -24.89 -37.38
CA THR A 171 -26.29 -23.61 -36.71
C THR A 171 -25.01 -22.77 -36.61
N PRO A 172 -25.00 -21.48 -37.01
CA PRO A 172 -23.86 -20.59 -36.82
C PRO A 172 -23.71 -20.13 -35.34
N PRO A 173 -22.47 -19.86 -34.89
CA PRO A 173 -22.21 -19.28 -33.57
C PRO A 173 -22.56 -17.79 -33.51
N ALA A 174 -23.00 -17.34 -32.33
CA ALA A 174 -23.35 -15.96 -32.01
C ALA A 174 -22.17 -14.98 -32.18
N PRO A 175 -22.43 -13.72 -32.56
CA PRO A 175 -21.39 -12.72 -32.81
C PRO A 175 -20.74 -12.16 -31.53
N PRO A 176 -19.50 -11.64 -31.62
CA PRO A 176 -18.80 -11.00 -30.52
C PRO A 176 -19.38 -9.61 -30.21
N SER A 177 -19.54 -9.32 -28.91
CA SER A 177 -19.88 -7.99 -28.40
C SER A 177 -18.67 -7.05 -28.50
N PRO A 178 -18.83 -5.79 -28.99
CA PRO A 178 -17.72 -4.89 -29.25
C PRO A 178 -17.17 -4.21 -27.99
N SER A 179 -15.84 -4.11 -27.93
CA SER A 179 -15.11 -3.21 -27.02
C SER A 179 -15.53 -1.75 -27.26
N PRO A 180 -15.62 -0.91 -26.21
CA PRO A 180 -15.81 0.53 -26.40
C PRO A 180 -14.53 1.14 -26.98
N ARG A 181 -14.69 1.72 -28.18
CA ARG A 181 -13.69 2.54 -28.86
C ARG A 181 -13.35 3.78 -28.04
N THR A 182 -12.05 4.04 -28.00
CA THR A 182 -11.39 5.36 -28.00
C THR A 182 -12.29 6.49 -28.49
N ALA A 183 -12.56 7.45 -27.60
CA ALA A 183 -13.03 8.77 -27.99
C ALA A 183 -11.83 9.59 -28.49
N THR A 184 -11.77 9.75 -29.81
CA THR A 184 -11.01 10.81 -30.48
C THR A 184 -11.60 12.16 -30.09
N VAL A 185 -10.92 12.91 -29.22
CA VAL A 185 -11.18 14.35 -29.05
C VAL A 185 -10.62 15.05 -30.27
N ARG A 186 -11.54 15.58 -31.08
CA ARG A 186 -11.28 16.39 -32.26
C ARG A 186 -10.74 17.75 -31.84
N GLU A 187 -9.55 18.06 -32.35
CA GLU A 187 -8.93 19.38 -32.35
C GLU A 187 -9.92 20.45 -32.85
N ARG A 188 -10.03 21.53 -32.09
CA ARG A 188 -10.47 22.83 -32.62
C ARG A 188 -9.28 23.77 -32.51
N SER A 189 -8.67 23.99 -33.67
CA SER A 189 -7.68 25.01 -33.92
C SER A 189 -8.30 26.40 -33.75
N THR A 190 -7.82 27.17 -32.80
CA THR A 190 -7.77 28.63 -32.90
C THR A 190 -6.32 29.01 -32.64
N GLY A 191 -5.58 29.22 -33.72
CA GLY A 191 -4.29 29.88 -33.64
C GLY A 191 -4.49 31.37 -33.44
N LEU A 192 -3.71 31.98 -32.55
CA LEU A 192 -3.08 33.27 -32.84
C LEU A 192 -1.88 33.53 -31.89
N SER A 193 -0.70 33.49 -32.48
CA SER A 193 0.52 34.29 -32.22
C SER A 193 1.15 34.40 -30.81
N THR A 194 2.31 33.76 -30.67
CA THR A 194 3.52 34.34 -30.03
C THR A 194 4.22 35.29 -31.04
N PRO A 195 5.14 36.22 -30.66
CA PRO A 195 6.34 35.94 -29.85
C PRO A 195 6.80 37.05 -28.87
N GLY A 196 7.64 36.67 -27.90
CA GLY A 196 8.42 37.63 -27.13
C GLY A 196 9.18 37.02 -25.94
N THR A 197 10.45 36.67 -26.16
CA THR A 197 11.49 36.34 -25.16
C THR A 197 12.77 37.07 -25.64
N PRO A 198 13.80 37.41 -24.83
CA PRO A 198 14.01 37.33 -23.37
C PRO A 198 14.46 38.68 -22.74
N ALA A 199 14.55 38.75 -21.41
CA ALA A 199 15.58 39.58 -20.74
C ALA A 199 15.88 39.10 -19.31
N ASN A 200 17.07 38.49 -19.18
CA ASN A 200 18.10 38.64 -18.15
C ASN A 200 17.74 38.77 -16.64
N ALA A 201 18.41 37.93 -15.84
CA ALA A 201 18.48 37.92 -14.38
C ALA A 201 19.26 39.14 -13.82
N PRO A 202 19.31 39.39 -12.48
CA PRO A 202 20.16 38.56 -11.59
C PRO A 202 19.65 38.31 -10.16
N LEU A 203 20.06 37.14 -9.66
CA LEU A 203 20.56 36.82 -8.31
C LEU A 203 20.44 37.91 -7.22
N HIS A 204 19.61 37.66 -6.21
CA HIS A 204 19.80 38.28 -4.89
C HIS A 204 20.58 37.32 -3.98
N ARG A 205 21.78 37.78 -3.63
CA ARG A 205 22.73 37.20 -2.68
C ARG A 205 22.24 37.45 -1.24
N PRO A 206 22.53 36.55 -0.27
CA PRO A 206 22.28 36.81 1.14
C PRO A 206 23.29 37.82 1.72
N SER A 207 22.82 38.69 2.61
CA SER A 207 23.68 39.56 3.43
C SER A 207 24.25 38.77 4.63
N PRO A 208 25.51 39.04 5.03
CA PRO A 208 26.14 38.44 6.19
C PRO A 208 25.66 39.13 7.48
N ILE A 209 25.48 38.34 8.54
CA ILE A 209 25.44 38.86 9.91
C ILE A 209 26.89 38.90 10.38
N THR A 210 27.34 40.10 10.77
CA THR A 210 28.63 40.38 11.40
C THR A 210 28.40 40.59 12.90
N GLU A 211 29.30 39.98 13.68
CA GLU A 211 29.60 40.13 15.13
C GLU A 211 28.50 39.86 16.17
#